data_AF-A0A4U5MLT2-F1
#
_entry.id   AF-A0A4U5MLT2-F1
#
_cell.length_a   1.000
_cell.length_b   1.000
_cell.length_c   1.000
_cell.angle_alpha   90.00
_cell.angle_beta   90.00
_cell.angle_gamma   90.00
#
_symmetry.space_group_name_H-M   'P 1'
#
loop_
_entity.id
_entity.type
_entity.pdbx_description
1 polymer ?
#
loop_
_entity_poly.entity_id
_entity_poly.type
_entity_poly.pdbx_seq_one_letter_code
_entity_poly.pdbx_strand_id
1 'polypeptide(L)'
;MDFLPWKYEIKDKDTRATYTIDEMMAFDPNYLSIHEIEITMDEYLEHELTQEKALGRFLPFLCEHIDDKDNRLHLDARIPDEALQILQNESKIKFFVLYGHKDIYKDFLEHKLDTITPLKLVLYRWWEEELVDKIEEKFLAGELTYYIASETNLFIDIQMAVNIINYFKETRGKKEFYLDATKKFNYKQLEPYVHGLEYKFLKDEGGEFTRRIYTLPGTAKKLQIIKHCVPWNSPNNISFNVSH
;
A
#
# COMPACT_ATOMS: atom_id res chain seq x y z
N MET A 1 28.36 18.04 21.43
CA MET A 1 27.46 17.04 20.84
C MET A 1 27.80 17.07 19.37
N ASP A 2 28.33 15.99 18.83
CA ASP A 2 28.74 15.95 17.42
C ASP A 2 27.52 15.57 16.60
N PHE A 3 27.14 16.41 15.65
CA PHE A 3 26.02 16.17 14.76
C PHE A 3 26.35 15.03 13.79
N LEU A 4 25.37 14.20 13.46
CA LEU A 4 25.56 13.10 12.50
C LEU A 4 25.14 13.53 11.09
N PRO A 5 25.92 13.20 10.04
CA PRO A 5 25.45 13.39 8.67
C PRO A 5 24.27 12.47 8.38
N TRP A 6 23.37 12.90 7.49
CA TRP A 6 22.33 12.02 6.96
C TRP A 6 22.98 10.92 6.12
N LYS A 7 22.67 9.67 6.43
CA LYS A 7 23.16 8.49 5.72
C LYS A 7 21.99 7.71 5.14
N TYR A 8 22.22 7.16 3.96
CA TYR A 8 21.25 6.43 3.17
C TYR A 8 21.79 5.05 2.89
N GLU A 9 20.86 4.11 2.78
CA GLU A 9 21.16 2.71 2.60
C GLU A 9 20.78 2.27 1.20
N ILE A 10 21.76 1.69 0.51
CA ILE A 10 21.53 1.00 -0.75
C ILE A 10 21.62 -0.50 -0.50
N LYS A 11 20.57 -1.20 -0.91
CA LYS A 11 20.49 -2.66 -0.89
C LYS A 11 20.45 -3.17 -2.33
N ASP A 12 21.43 -3.96 -2.70
CA ASP A 12 21.29 -4.93 -3.79
C ASP A 12 21.08 -6.32 -3.16
N LYS A 13 20.54 -7.29 -3.91
CA LYS A 13 20.03 -8.60 -3.45
C LYS A 13 20.80 -9.26 -2.30
N ASP A 14 22.13 -9.09 -2.26
CA ASP A 14 23.02 -9.64 -1.23
C ASP A 14 23.99 -8.61 -0.58
N THR A 15 23.93 -7.32 -0.94
CA THR A 15 24.85 -6.30 -0.43
C THR A 15 24.13 -5.09 0.16
N ARG A 16 24.62 -4.64 1.30
CA ARG A 16 24.13 -3.46 2.01
C ARG A 16 25.30 -2.49 2.15
N ALA A 17 25.14 -1.30 1.60
CA ALA A 17 26.13 -0.24 1.71
C ALA A 17 25.46 1.06 2.18
N THR A 18 26.19 1.83 2.97
CA THR A 18 25.70 3.08 3.56
C THR A 18 26.52 4.24 3.02
N TYR A 19 25.85 5.26 2.51
CA TYR A 19 26.45 6.44 1.89
C TYR A 19 25.88 7.72 2.51
N THR A 20 26.68 8.77 2.54
CA THR A 20 26.21 10.15 2.78
C THR A 20 25.45 10.68 1.57
N ILE A 21 24.71 11.80 1.73
CA ILE A 21 24.04 12.49 0.61
C ILE A 21 25.03 12.77 -0.53
N ASP A 22 26.17 13.38 -0.20
CA ASP A 22 27.12 13.84 -1.21
C ASP A 22 27.79 12.66 -1.95
N GLU A 23 28.06 11.54 -1.27
CA GLU A 23 28.54 10.31 -1.92
C GLU A 23 27.50 9.73 -2.88
N MET A 24 26.22 9.74 -2.50
CA MET A 24 25.15 9.18 -3.33
C MET A 24 24.85 10.03 -4.56
N MET A 25 24.85 11.36 -4.41
CA MET A 25 24.68 12.30 -5.52
C MET A 25 25.87 12.29 -6.51
N ALA A 26 27.00 11.67 -6.14
CA ALA A 26 28.17 11.53 -6.99
C ALA A 26 28.18 10.25 -7.84
N PHE A 27 27.17 9.36 -7.71
CA PHE A 27 27.09 8.17 -8.55
C PHE A 27 26.89 8.51 -10.03
N ASP A 28 27.49 7.70 -10.89
CA ASP A 28 27.26 7.81 -12.34
C ASP A 28 25.82 7.38 -12.64
N PRO A 29 24.98 8.29 -13.18
CA PRO A 29 23.57 8.03 -13.43
C PRO A 29 23.33 6.92 -14.46
N ASN A 30 24.32 6.60 -15.31
CA ASN A 30 24.20 5.50 -16.27
C ASN A 30 24.20 4.11 -15.61
N TYR A 31 24.67 4.02 -14.36
CA TYR A 31 24.79 2.78 -13.61
C TYR A 31 23.91 2.77 -12.35
N LEU A 32 23.03 3.76 -12.20
CA LEU A 32 22.11 3.89 -11.09
C LEU A 32 20.67 3.66 -11.58
N SER A 33 19.98 2.73 -10.94
CA SER A 33 18.54 2.49 -11.12
C SER A 33 17.90 2.36 -9.75
N ILE A 34 16.97 3.25 -9.42
CA ILE A 34 16.31 3.26 -8.12
C ILE A 34 14.97 2.57 -8.26
N HIS A 35 14.79 1.45 -7.57
CA HIS A 35 13.53 0.69 -7.57
C HIS A 35 12.63 1.03 -6.38
N GLU A 36 13.22 1.51 -5.29
CA GLU A 36 12.49 1.82 -4.07
C GLU A 36 13.08 3.05 -3.39
N ILE A 37 12.18 3.94 -2.97
CA ILE A 37 12.46 5.02 -2.04
C ILE A 37 11.70 4.70 -0.76
N GLU A 38 12.44 4.45 0.32
CA GLU A 38 11.89 4.21 1.64
C GLU A 38 12.28 5.36 2.56
N ILE A 39 11.29 6.07 3.11
CA ILE A 39 11.49 7.13 4.08
C ILE A 39 10.84 6.70 5.39
N THR A 40 11.69 6.30 6.32
CA THR A 40 11.36 5.97 7.71
C THR A 40 12.07 6.95 8.63
N MET A 41 11.55 7.15 9.84
CA MET A 41 12.19 8.05 10.81
C MET A 41 12.40 7.38 12.15
N ASP A 42 13.61 7.54 12.68
CA ASP A 42 13.96 7.27 14.06
C ASP A 42 14.20 8.63 14.74
N GLU A 43 13.24 9.09 15.55
CA GLU A 43 13.11 10.51 15.96
C GLU A 43 14.18 10.99 16.95
N TYR A 44 15.17 10.16 17.29
CA TYR A 44 16.06 10.38 18.44
C TYR A 44 17.47 10.87 18.09
N LEU A 45 17.78 11.17 16.83
CA LEU A 45 19.13 11.56 16.39
C LEU A 45 19.20 13.03 15.93
N GLU A 46 20.18 13.77 16.45
CA GLU A 46 20.52 15.13 15.99
C GLU A 46 21.43 15.08 14.76
N HIS A 47 21.00 15.74 13.68
CA HIS A 47 21.67 15.72 12.39
C HIS A 47 22.25 17.07 11.98
N GLU A 48 23.29 17.04 11.13
CA GLU A 48 23.96 18.25 10.61
C GLU A 48 23.04 19.10 9.70
N LEU A 49 22.14 18.45 8.97
CA LEU A 49 21.11 19.11 8.16
C LEU A 49 19.75 18.88 8.78
N THR A 50 18.87 19.88 8.69
CA THR A 50 17.45 19.66 8.98
C THR A 50 16.86 18.67 7.98
N GLN A 51 15.88 17.88 8.40
CA GLN A 51 15.18 16.91 7.56
C GLN A 51 14.68 17.55 6.25
N GLU A 52 14.06 18.73 6.35
CA GLU A 52 13.57 19.52 5.21
C GLU A 52 14.68 19.81 4.19
N LYS A 53 15.86 20.27 4.65
CA LYS A 53 16.99 20.57 3.76
C LYS A 53 17.60 19.31 3.15
N ALA A 54 17.68 18.23 3.92
CA ALA A 54 18.18 16.95 3.43
C ALA A 54 17.26 16.38 2.33
N LEU A 55 15.96 16.29 2.60
CA LEU A 55 14.97 15.82 1.64
C LEU A 55 14.87 16.72 0.41
N GLY A 56 14.88 18.05 0.59
CA GLY A 56 14.82 19.00 -0.52
C GLY A 56 16.02 18.91 -1.47
N ARG A 57 17.21 18.54 -0.97
CA ARG A 57 18.38 18.28 -1.82
C ARG A 57 18.32 16.92 -2.50
N PHE A 58 17.84 15.90 -1.80
CA PHE A 58 18.04 14.52 -2.18
C PHE A 58 16.87 13.92 -2.98
N LEU A 59 15.62 14.26 -2.65
CA LEU A 59 14.44 13.74 -3.33
C LEU A 59 14.42 14.06 -4.84
N PRO A 60 14.80 15.26 -5.32
CA PRO A 60 14.84 15.52 -6.77
C PRO A 60 15.75 14.54 -7.51
N PHE A 61 16.93 14.25 -6.96
CA PHE A 61 17.86 13.27 -7.52
C PHE A 61 17.26 11.86 -7.53
N LEU A 62 16.64 11.44 -6.42
CA LEU A 62 16.00 10.12 -6.35
C LEU A 62 14.86 9.98 -7.37
N CYS A 63 14.00 10.99 -7.48
CA CYS A 63 12.86 11.02 -8.41
C CYS A 63 13.31 11.00 -9.88
N GLU A 64 14.37 11.72 -10.22
CA GLU A 64 14.91 11.75 -11.59
C GLU A 64 15.38 10.36 -12.05
N HIS A 65 16.00 9.59 -11.15
CA HIS A 65 16.67 8.31 -11.41
C HIS A 65 15.83 7.08 -11.00
N ILE A 66 14.56 7.27 -10.66
CA ILE A 66 13.66 6.16 -10.35
C ILE A 66 13.28 5.39 -11.61
N ASP A 67 13.27 4.05 -11.49
CA ASP A 67 12.90 3.14 -12.58
C ASP A 67 11.42 3.32 -12.96
N ASP A 68 11.08 3.37 -14.24
CA ASP A 68 9.70 3.66 -14.69
C ASP A 68 8.75 2.43 -14.65
N LYS A 69 9.27 1.23 -14.43
CA LYS A 69 8.54 -0.05 -14.57
C LYS A 69 8.18 -0.67 -13.23
N ASP A 70 9.10 -0.69 -12.28
CA ASP A 70 8.92 -1.35 -10.98
C ASP A 70 9.43 -0.47 -9.83
N ASN A 71 8.94 0.77 -9.79
CA ASN A 71 9.19 1.69 -8.70
C ASN A 71 8.22 1.51 -7.54
N ARG A 72 8.70 1.88 -6.34
CA ARG A 72 7.91 1.96 -5.11
C ARG A 72 8.34 3.13 -4.24
N LEU A 73 7.36 3.82 -3.66
CA LEU A 73 7.58 4.81 -2.60
C LEU A 73 6.94 4.31 -1.31
N HIS A 74 7.75 4.16 -0.27
CA HIS A 74 7.34 3.77 1.07
C HIS A 74 7.53 4.94 2.04
N LEU A 75 6.42 5.42 2.63
CA LEU A 75 6.40 6.53 3.58
C LEU A 75 5.86 6.04 4.94
N ASP A 76 6.76 5.92 5.91
CA ASP A 76 6.48 5.64 7.33
C ASP A 76 7.23 6.64 8.21
N ALA A 77 6.93 7.92 8.00
CA ALA A 77 7.49 9.06 8.72
C ALA A 77 6.55 10.26 8.64
N ARG A 78 6.84 11.33 9.36
CA ARG A 78 6.30 12.67 9.06
C ARG A 78 7.22 13.35 8.05
N ILE A 79 6.67 13.72 6.90
CA ILE A 79 7.41 14.38 5.81
C ILE A 79 7.02 15.86 5.75
N PRO A 80 7.98 16.79 5.61
CA PRO A 80 7.70 18.21 5.36
C PRO A 80 6.91 18.44 4.08
N ASP A 81 6.05 19.46 4.05
CA ASP A 81 5.15 19.75 2.93
C ASP A 81 5.92 20.01 1.62
N GLU A 82 7.08 20.66 1.70
CA GLU A 82 7.94 20.93 0.54
C GLU A 82 8.48 19.63 -0.07
N ALA A 83 8.87 18.67 0.77
CA ALA A 83 9.32 17.36 0.33
C ALA A 83 8.17 16.56 -0.28
N LEU A 84 6.96 16.68 0.27
CA LEU A 84 5.76 16.11 -0.33
C LEU A 84 5.44 16.72 -1.69
N GLN A 85 5.56 18.03 -1.87
CA GLN A 85 5.33 18.68 -3.16
C GLN A 85 6.28 18.16 -4.25
N ILE A 86 7.55 17.89 -3.91
CA ILE A 86 8.50 17.25 -4.84
C ILE A 86 7.95 15.88 -5.27
N LEU A 87 7.50 15.06 -4.31
CA LEU A 87 6.94 13.74 -4.57
C LEU A 87 5.59 13.81 -5.31
N GLN A 88 4.76 14.83 -5.08
CA GLN A 88 3.50 15.06 -5.79
C GLN A 88 3.74 15.31 -7.27
N ASN A 89 4.70 16.17 -7.60
CA ASN A 89 5.00 16.54 -8.99
C ASN A 89 5.69 15.42 -9.78
N GLU A 90 6.33 14.46 -9.10
CA GLU A 90 6.95 13.32 -9.77
C GLU A 90 5.90 12.30 -10.26
N SER A 91 5.86 12.07 -11.57
CA SER A 91 4.82 11.27 -12.24
C SER A 91 5.22 9.82 -12.51
N LYS A 92 6.51 9.48 -12.37
CA LYS A 92 7.02 8.14 -12.67
C LYS A 92 6.59 7.10 -11.63
N ILE A 93 6.44 7.51 -10.36
CA ILE A 93 6.11 6.61 -9.25
C ILE A 93 4.65 6.16 -9.32
N LYS A 94 4.41 4.85 -9.39
CA LYS A 94 3.06 4.27 -9.52
C LYS A 94 2.69 3.34 -8.37
N PHE A 95 3.61 3.05 -7.46
CA PHE A 95 3.34 2.21 -6.29
C PHE A 95 3.65 2.95 -5.00
N PHE A 96 2.62 3.18 -4.19
CA PHE A 96 2.71 3.89 -2.93
C PHE A 96 2.37 2.97 -1.75
N VAL A 97 3.22 3.00 -0.73
CA VAL A 97 3.01 2.37 0.57
C VAL A 97 2.99 3.48 1.62
N LEU A 98 1.81 3.75 2.18
CA LEU A 98 1.58 4.91 3.03
C LEU A 98 1.09 4.47 4.41
N TYR A 99 1.78 4.90 5.45
CA TYR A 99 1.34 4.75 6.84
C TYR A 99 0.55 5.99 7.26
N GLY A 100 -0.62 5.78 7.87
CA GLY A 100 -1.61 6.80 8.18
C GLY A 100 -1.11 7.87 9.16
N HIS A 101 -0.42 8.87 8.60
CA HIS A 101 -0.28 10.22 9.12
C HIS A 101 -1.31 11.10 8.39
N LYS A 102 -2.59 10.82 8.63
CA LYS A 102 -3.75 11.31 7.85
C LYS A 102 -3.72 12.81 7.53
N ASP A 103 -3.26 13.63 8.49
CA ASP A 103 -3.28 15.09 8.35
C ASP A 103 -2.23 15.60 7.35
N ILE A 104 -1.22 14.80 7.03
CA ILE A 104 -0.06 15.19 6.22
C ILE A 104 -0.18 14.64 4.79
N TYR A 105 -0.73 13.44 4.63
CA TYR A 105 -0.76 12.75 3.33
C TYR A 105 -2.07 12.88 2.56
N LYS A 106 -3.10 13.55 3.11
CA LYS A 106 -4.40 13.68 2.45
C LYS A 106 -4.26 14.27 1.04
N ASP A 107 -3.78 15.51 0.95
CA ASP A 107 -3.68 16.24 -0.32
C ASP A 107 -2.73 15.53 -1.30
N PHE A 108 -1.65 14.93 -0.76
CA PHE A 108 -0.73 14.10 -1.52
C PHE A 108 -1.43 12.90 -2.17
N LEU A 109 -2.13 12.09 -1.37
CA LEU A 109 -2.78 10.89 -1.86
C LEU A 109 -3.93 11.24 -2.81
N GLU A 110 -4.70 12.29 -2.50
CA GLU A 110 -5.76 12.79 -3.37
C GLU A 110 -5.23 13.17 -4.75
N HIS A 111 -4.15 13.95 -4.79
CA HIS A 111 -3.48 14.34 -6.04
C HIS A 111 -3.01 13.11 -6.84
N LYS A 112 -2.43 12.10 -6.18
CA LYS A 112 -1.95 10.88 -6.85
C LYS A 112 -3.10 10.02 -7.40
N LEU A 113 -4.22 9.93 -6.69
CA LEU A 113 -5.42 9.21 -7.16
C LEU A 113 -6.00 9.85 -8.43
N ASP A 114 -5.87 11.16 -8.60
CA ASP A 114 -6.39 11.89 -9.76
C ASP A 114 -5.45 11.87 -10.97
N THR A 115 -4.13 11.82 -10.73
CA THR A 115 -3.13 12.04 -11.77
C THR A 115 -2.47 10.77 -12.28
N ILE A 116 -2.51 9.68 -11.50
CA ILE A 116 -1.79 8.44 -11.82
C ILE A 116 -2.77 7.31 -12.11
N THR A 117 -2.65 6.72 -13.29
CA THR A 117 -3.38 5.51 -13.68
C THR A 117 -2.54 4.68 -14.65
N PRO A 118 -2.33 3.37 -14.43
CA PRO A 118 -2.75 2.59 -13.27
C PRO A 118 -1.94 2.89 -12.01
N LEU A 119 -2.57 2.74 -10.84
CA LEU A 119 -1.97 2.94 -9.51
C LEU A 119 -1.86 1.60 -8.76
N LYS A 120 -0.81 1.45 -7.95
CA LYS A 120 -0.70 0.43 -6.90
C LYS A 120 -0.66 1.14 -5.55
N LEU A 121 -1.43 0.66 -4.59
CA LEU A 121 -1.61 1.35 -3.32
C LEU A 121 -1.57 0.36 -2.15
N VAL A 122 -0.81 0.68 -1.11
CA VAL A 122 -0.85 0.02 0.20
C VAL A 122 -1.07 1.10 1.24
N LEU A 123 -2.15 0.97 2.00
CA LEU A 123 -2.53 1.86 3.06
C LEU A 123 -2.50 1.12 4.40
N TYR A 124 -1.73 1.66 5.33
CA TYR A 124 -1.72 1.24 6.72
C TYR A 124 -2.35 2.33 7.60
N ARG A 125 -2.98 1.92 8.71
CA ARG A 125 -3.61 2.81 9.71
C ARG A 125 -4.79 3.62 9.15
N TRP A 126 -5.30 4.56 9.95
CA TRP A 126 -6.54 5.28 9.70
C TRP A 126 -6.43 6.37 8.63
N TRP A 127 -7.48 6.49 7.80
CA TRP A 127 -7.64 7.51 6.74
C TRP A 127 -9.01 8.17 6.85
N GLU A 128 -9.19 9.32 6.20
CA GLU A 128 -10.47 10.04 6.14
C GLU A 128 -11.48 9.33 5.24
N GLU A 129 -12.77 9.42 5.59
CA GLU A 129 -13.87 8.73 4.89
C GLU A 129 -13.96 9.13 3.41
N GLU A 130 -13.90 10.43 3.11
CA GLU A 130 -13.95 10.94 1.72
C GLU A 130 -12.84 10.35 0.83
N LEU A 131 -11.64 10.16 1.39
CA LEU A 131 -10.51 9.60 0.65
C LEU A 131 -10.68 8.10 0.44
N VAL A 132 -11.24 7.40 1.43
CA VAL A 132 -11.58 5.97 1.32
C VAL A 132 -12.63 5.75 0.24
N ASP A 133 -13.68 6.58 0.18
CA ASP A 133 -14.72 6.49 -0.85
C ASP A 133 -14.13 6.65 -2.25
N LYS A 134 -13.26 7.65 -2.44
CA LYS A 134 -12.54 7.86 -3.71
C LYS A 134 -11.66 6.68 -4.10
N ILE A 135 -10.97 6.05 -3.14
CA ILE A 135 -10.16 4.85 -3.37
C ILE A 135 -11.05 3.68 -3.80
N GLU A 136 -12.21 3.51 -3.17
CA GLU A 136 -13.18 2.48 -3.56
C GLU A 136 -13.67 2.70 -4.99
N GLU A 137 -14.05 3.93 -5.36
CA GLU A 137 -14.46 4.26 -6.73
C GLU A 137 -13.37 3.90 -7.74
N LYS A 138 -12.12 4.29 -7.46
CA LYS A 138 -10.95 3.96 -8.29
C LYS A 138 -10.68 2.46 -8.37
N PHE A 139 -10.87 1.73 -7.28
CA PHE A 139 -10.75 0.28 -7.23
C PHE A 139 -11.78 -0.39 -8.13
N LEU A 140 -13.05 0.01 -8.02
CA LEU A 140 -14.16 -0.55 -8.78
C LEU A 140 -14.11 -0.19 -10.27
N ALA A 141 -13.64 1.01 -10.61
CA ALA A 141 -13.32 1.42 -11.97
C ALA A 141 -12.13 0.63 -12.56
N GLY A 142 -11.38 -0.07 -11.71
CA GLY A 142 -10.23 -0.86 -12.10
C GLY A 142 -8.97 -0.05 -12.36
N GLU A 143 -8.92 1.18 -11.87
CA GLU A 143 -7.79 2.10 -11.95
C GLU A 143 -6.68 1.74 -10.93
N LEU A 144 -7.06 0.98 -9.88
CA LEU A 144 -6.11 0.33 -8.97
C LEU A 144 -5.77 -1.08 -9.45
N THR A 145 -4.49 -1.32 -9.70
CA THR A 145 -3.95 -2.64 -10.11
C THR A 145 -3.47 -3.49 -8.95
N TYR A 146 -3.25 -2.85 -7.80
CA TYR A 146 -2.92 -3.47 -6.52
C TYR A 146 -3.46 -2.58 -5.42
N TYR A 147 -4.17 -3.14 -4.46
CA TYR A 147 -4.69 -2.40 -3.31
C TYR A 147 -4.54 -3.23 -2.05
N ILE A 148 -3.76 -2.75 -1.09
CA ILE A 148 -3.70 -3.23 0.29
C ILE A 148 -4.31 -2.17 1.20
N ALA A 149 -5.28 -2.53 2.04
CA ALA A 149 -5.67 -1.69 3.18
C ALA A 149 -5.63 -2.55 4.45
N SER A 150 -4.87 -2.12 5.45
CA SER A 150 -4.70 -2.83 6.73
C SER A 150 -4.75 -1.84 7.89
N GLU A 151 -5.39 -2.26 9.00
CA GLU A 151 -5.52 -1.43 10.22
C GLU A 151 -6.21 -0.07 9.97
N THR A 152 -7.03 0.02 8.94
CA THR A 152 -7.71 1.27 8.55
C THR A 152 -9.06 1.42 9.25
N ASN A 153 -9.64 2.63 9.22
CA ASN A 153 -11.04 2.87 9.62
C ASN A 153 -12.05 2.38 8.57
N LEU A 154 -11.59 1.65 7.54
CA LEU A 154 -12.43 1.19 6.46
C LEU A 154 -13.46 0.20 7.01
N PHE A 155 -14.72 0.44 6.66
CA PHE A 155 -15.81 -0.48 6.95
C PHE A 155 -16.28 -1.11 5.65
N ILE A 156 -16.37 -2.43 5.59
CA ILE A 156 -16.97 -3.13 4.45
C ILE A 156 -18.42 -3.41 4.81
N ASP A 157 -19.34 -2.73 4.13
CA ASP A 157 -20.75 -3.09 4.15
C ASP A 157 -21.04 -4.26 3.18
N ILE A 158 -22.30 -4.70 3.11
CA ILE A 158 -22.64 -5.81 2.22
C ILE A 158 -22.45 -5.45 0.74
N GLN A 159 -22.70 -4.19 0.35
CA GLN A 159 -22.64 -3.79 -1.05
C GLN A 159 -21.20 -3.76 -1.55
N MET A 160 -20.28 -3.17 -0.78
CA MET A 160 -18.85 -3.18 -1.08
C MET A 160 -18.32 -4.62 -1.20
N ALA A 161 -18.68 -5.50 -0.26
CA ALA A 161 -18.28 -6.90 -0.32
C ALA A 161 -18.78 -7.62 -1.58
N VAL A 162 -20.01 -7.32 -2.01
CA VAL A 162 -20.57 -7.84 -3.27
C VAL A 162 -19.82 -7.29 -4.47
N ASN A 163 -19.52 -5.99 -4.48
CA ASN A 163 -18.75 -5.35 -5.55
C ASN A 163 -17.36 -5.99 -5.70
N ILE A 164 -16.67 -6.28 -4.59
CA ILE A 164 -15.39 -6.99 -4.57
C ILE A 164 -15.50 -8.39 -5.19
N ILE A 165 -16.55 -9.15 -4.82
CA ILE A 165 -16.78 -10.50 -5.36
C ILE A 165 -17.06 -10.43 -6.87
N ASN A 166 -17.89 -9.48 -7.31
CA ASN A 166 -18.21 -9.29 -8.72
C ASN A 166 -16.98 -8.88 -9.52
N TYR A 167 -16.17 -7.96 -8.99
CA TYR A 167 -14.91 -7.55 -9.59
C TYR A 167 -13.94 -8.72 -9.75
N PHE A 168 -13.82 -9.60 -8.75
CA PHE A 168 -13.03 -10.83 -8.86
C PHE A 168 -13.54 -11.73 -10.00
N LYS A 169 -14.86 -11.90 -10.14
CA LYS A 169 -15.48 -12.69 -11.22
C LYS A 169 -15.24 -12.08 -12.59
N GLU A 170 -15.50 -10.77 -12.74
CA GLU A 170 -15.37 -10.01 -13.99
C GLU A 170 -13.93 -9.98 -14.49
N THR A 171 -12.97 -9.72 -13.59
CA THR A 171 -11.54 -9.70 -13.92
C THR A 171 -10.93 -11.09 -14.02
N ARG A 172 -11.69 -12.14 -13.70
CA ARG A 172 -11.23 -13.53 -13.57
C ARG A 172 -10.02 -13.67 -12.64
N GLY A 173 -9.96 -12.85 -11.59
CA GLY A 173 -8.87 -12.83 -10.61
C GLY A 173 -7.51 -12.40 -11.16
N LYS A 174 -7.46 -11.68 -12.29
CA LYS A 174 -6.19 -11.16 -12.85
C LYS A 174 -5.60 -10.00 -12.05
N LYS A 175 -6.42 -9.28 -11.28
CA LYS A 175 -5.98 -8.15 -10.46
C LYS A 175 -5.87 -8.59 -9.02
N GLU A 176 -4.68 -8.42 -8.45
CA GLU A 176 -4.40 -8.77 -7.07
C GLU A 176 -4.81 -7.64 -6.14
N PHE A 177 -5.39 -7.99 -5.00
CA PHE A 177 -5.73 -7.03 -3.97
C PHE A 177 -5.83 -7.73 -2.62
N TYR A 178 -5.63 -6.97 -1.56
CA TYR A 178 -5.84 -7.37 -0.19
C TYR A 178 -6.61 -6.25 0.52
N LEU A 179 -7.79 -6.51 1.03
CA LEU A 179 -8.56 -5.53 1.78
C LEU A 179 -8.84 -6.11 3.15
N ASP A 180 -8.40 -5.46 4.22
CA ASP A 180 -8.73 -5.81 5.60
C ASP A 180 -9.45 -4.67 6.31
N ALA A 181 -10.60 -4.97 6.90
CA ALA A 181 -11.51 -3.96 7.38
C ALA A 181 -12.56 -4.51 8.35
N THR A 182 -13.23 -3.60 9.05
CA THR A 182 -14.36 -3.95 9.92
C THR A 182 -15.62 -4.15 9.09
N LYS A 183 -16.24 -5.32 9.14
CA LYS A 183 -17.47 -5.62 8.43
C LYS A 183 -18.71 -5.13 9.19
N LYS A 184 -19.73 -4.71 8.45
CA LYS A 184 -21.07 -4.40 8.99
C LYS A 184 -22.16 -5.41 8.57
N PHE A 185 -21.74 -6.60 8.11
CA PHE A 185 -22.63 -7.64 7.62
C PHE A 185 -22.27 -9.03 8.18
N ASN A 186 -23.24 -9.96 8.13
CA ASN A 186 -23.01 -11.36 8.47
C ASN A 186 -22.66 -12.18 7.22
N TYR A 187 -21.91 -13.26 7.38
CA TYR A 187 -21.45 -14.04 6.22
C TYR A 187 -22.60 -14.64 5.40
N LYS A 188 -23.72 -15.01 6.03
CA LYS A 188 -24.88 -15.59 5.33
C LYS A 188 -25.41 -14.65 4.24
N GLN A 189 -25.26 -13.33 4.43
CA GLN A 189 -25.61 -12.34 3.41
C GLN A 189 -24.70 -12.41 2.17
N LEU A 190 -23.46 -12.92 2.27
CA LEU A 190 -22.55 -13.09 1.13
C LEU A 190 -22.78 -14.40 0.36
N GLU A 191 -23.37 -15.42 0.97
CA GLU A 191 -23.49 -16.77 0.39
C GLU A 191 -24.11 -16.79 -1.02
N PRO A 192 -25.16 -16.00 -1.33
CA PRO A 192 -25.72 -15.94 -2.68
C PRO A 192 -24.72 -15.42 -3.73
N TYR A 193 -23.83 -14.53 -3.34
CA TYR A 193 -22.93 -13.83 -4.26
C TYR A 193 -21.65 -14.63 -4.56
N VAL A 194 -21.25 -15.53 -3.66
CA VAL A 194 -20.14 -16.46 -3.92
C VAL A 194 -20.58 -17.74 -4.63
N HIS A 195 -21.88 -17.87 -4.93
CA HIS A 195 -22.43 -19.01 -5.66
C HIS A 195 -21.77 -19.15 -7.05
N GLY A 196 -21.50 -20.40 -7.44
CA GLY A 196 -20.78 -20.74 -8.68
C GLY A 196 -19.25 -20.74 -8.57
N LEU A 197 -18.69 -20.43 -7.39
CA LEU A 197 -17.26 -20.58 -7.10
C LEU A 197 -17.02 -21.89 -6.34
N GLU A 198 -15.95 -22.61 -6.68
CA GLU A 198 -15.49 -23.73 -5.88
C GLU A 198 -14.88 -23.19 -4.59
N TYR A 199 -15.20 -23.77 -3.43
CA TYR A 199 -14.64 -23.28 -2.17
C TYR A 199 -14.01 -24.35 -1.29
N LYS A 200 -12.89 -23.99 -0.65
CA LYS A 200 -12.25 -24.74 0.41
C LYS A 200 -12.35 -23.96 1.72
N PHE A 201 -12.80 -24.63 2.77
CA PHE A 201 -12.77 -24.08 4.12
C PHE A 201 -11.50 -24.51 4.84
N LEU A 202 -10.81 -23.56 5.45
CA LEU A 202 -9.65 -23.78 6.32
C LEU A 202 -9.90 -23.09 7.65
N LYS A 203 -9.56 -23.79 8.73
CA LYS A 203 -9.52 -23.23 10.08
C LYS A 203 -8.07 -23.35 10.56
N ASP A 204 -7.55 -22.28 11.12
CA ASP A 204 -6.23 -22.33 11.73
C ASP A 204 -6.21 -23.23 12.97
N GLU A 205 -5.09 -23.90 13.23
CA GLU A 205 -4.93 -24.85 14.33
C GLU A 205 -5.06 -24.17 15.71
N GLY A 206 -4.81 -22.86 15.79
CA GLY A 206 -5.07 -22.04 16.99
C GLY A 206 -6.49 -21.47 17.08
N GLY A 207 -7.31 -21.63 16.04
CA GLY A 207 -8.65 -21.04 15.96
C GLY A 207 -8.66 -19.51 15.80
N GLU A 208 -7.51 -18.91 15.50
CA GLU A 208 -7.34 -17.45 15.40
C GLU A 208 -8.09 -16.85 14.21
N PHE A 209 -8.20 -17.59 13.11
CA PHE A 209 -8.99 -17.19 11.94
C PHE A 209 -9.69 -18.38 11.26
N THR A 210 -10.75 -18.04 10.53
CA THR A 210 -11.41 -18.93 9.57
C THR A 210 -11.25 -18.36 8.16
N ARG A 211 -10.89 -19.21 7.21
CA ARG A 211 -10.61 -18.82 5.82
C ARG A 211 -11.46 -19.62 4.86
N ARG A 212 -12.13 -18.94 3.94
CA ARG A 212 -12.80 -19.54 2.79
C ARG A 212 -12.05 -19.14 1.53
N ILE A 213 -11.54 -20.12 0.81
CA ILE A 213 -10.80 -19.91 -0.44
C ILE A 213 -11.73 -20.26 -1.58
N TYR A 214 -12.13 -19.26 -2.35
CA TYR A 214 -12.97 -19.38 -3.53
C TYR A 214 -12.11 -19.40 -4.79
N THR A 215 -12.39 -20.32 -5.71
CA THR A 215 -11.66 -20.47 -6.98
C THR A 215 -12.66 -20.40 -8.13
N LEU A 216 -12.30 -19.66 -9.19
CA LEU A 216 -13.08 -19.65 -10.43
C LEU A 216 -12.80 -20.94 -11.22
N PRO A 217 -13.84 -21.65 -11.70
CA PRO A 217 -13.66 -22.85 -12.50
C PRO A 217 -12.71 -22.63 -13.69
N GLY A 218 -11.74 -23.53 -13.85
CA GLY A 218 -10.73 -23.45 -14.92
C GLY A 218 -9.64 -22.39 -14.71
N THR A 219 -9.47 -21.86 -13.49
CA THR A 219 -8.38 -20.94 -13.15
C THR A 219 -7.66 -21.36 -11.87
N ALA A 220 -6.41 -20.94 -11.68
CA ALA A 220 -5.68 -21.10 -10.42
C ALA A 220 -5.88 -19.92 -9.45
N LYS A 221 -6.57 -18.85 -9.87
CA LYS A 221 -6.73 -17.61 -9.10
C LYS A 221 -7.73 -17.80 -7.98
N LYS A 222 -7.40 -17.26 -6.80
CA LYS A 222 -8.16 -17.48 -5.57
C LYS A 222 -8.65 -16.15 -5.01
N LEU A 223 -9.92 -16.11 -4.61
CA LEU A 223 -10.47 -15.11 -3.70
C LEU A 223 -10.55 -15.72 -2.30
N GLN A 224 -9.74 -15.25 -1.38
CA GLN A 224 -9.75 -15.68 0.01
C GLN A 224 -10.58 -14.67 0.82
N ILE A 225 -11.58 -15.17 1.55
CA ILE A 225 -12.34 -14.39 2.52
C ILE A 225 -11.95 -14.90 3.91
N ILE A 226 -11.29 -14.05 4.69
CA ILE A 226 -10.74 -14.36 6.01
C ILE A 226 -11.60 -13.66 7.05
N LYS A 227 -12.04 -14.40 8.06
CA LYS A 227 -12.68 -13.85 9.26
C LYS A 227 -11.77 -14.11 10.45
N HIS A 228 -11.33 -13.03 11.10
CA HIS A 228 -10.55 -13.08 12.33
C HIS A 228 -11.45 -13.41 13.52
N CYS A 229 -10.96 -14.24 14.45
CA CYS A 229 -11.73 -14.74 15.58
C CYS A 229 -11.32 -14.09 16.91
N VAL A 230 -10.03 -14.06 17.31
CA VAL A 230 -9.49 -13.46 18.57
C VAL A 230 -7.93 -13.52 18.52
N PRO A 231 -7.10 -12.65 19.18
CA PRO A 231 -7.37 -11.45 19.98
C PRO A 231 -6.92 -10.14 19.30
N TRP A 232 -7.06 -9.99 17.99
CA TRP A 232 -6.99 -8.66 17.36
C TRP A 232 -8.38 -8.00 17.41
N ASN A 233 -8.77 -7.58 18.62
CA ASN A 233 -9.81 -6.61 19.03
C ASN A 233 -11.12 -6.37 18.24
N SER A 234 -11.56 -7.19 17.29
CA SER A 234 -12.97 -7.18 16.88
C SER A 234 -13.41 -8.46 16.15
N PRO A 235 -14.45 -9.16 16.62
CA PRO A 235 -15.11 -10.25 15.86
C PRO A 235 -15.76 -9.78 14.54
N ASN A 236 -15.62 -8.49 14.24
CA ASN A 236 -16.14 -7.81 13.07
C ASN A 236 -15.12 -7.69 11.94
N ASN A 237 -13.85 -8.06 12.08
CA ASN A 237 -12.92 -7.91 10.95
C ASN A 237 -13.13 -8.96 9.87
N ILE A 238 -12.98 -8.55 8.61
CA ILE A 238 -12.97 -9.41 7.43
C ILE A 238 -11.88 -8.95 6.47
N SER A 239 -11.18 -9.91 5.89
CA SER A 239 -10.20 -9.63 4.85
C SER A 239 -10.58 -10.33 3.53
N PHE A 240 -10.46 -9.62 2.42
CA PHE A 240 -10.56 -10.16 1.06
C PHE A 240 -9.16 -10.15 0.43
N ASN A 241 -8.70 -11.30 -0.07
CA ASN A 241 -7.41 -11.40 -0.73
C ASN A 241 -7.56 -12.12 -2.07
N VAL A 242 -7.16 -11.45 -3.16
CA VAL A 242 -6.98 -12.08 -4.47
C VAL A 242 -5.50 -12.26 -4.74
N SER A 243 -5.08 -13.52 -4.83
CA SER A 243 -3.70 -13.92 -5.05
C SER A 243 -3.59 -14.99 -6.14
N HIS A 244 -2.39 -15.14 -6.69
CA HIS A 244 -2.03 -16.21 -7.61
C HIS A 244 -1.87 -17.58 -6.92
#